data_AF-A0A2P2LV88-F1
#
_entry.id   AF-A0A2P2LV88-F1
#
_cell.length_a   1.000
_cell.length_b   1.000
_cell.length_c   1.000
_cell.angle_alpha   90.00
_cell.angle_beta   90.00
_cell.angle_gamma   90.00
#
_symmetry.space_group_name_H-M   'P 1'
#
loop_
_entity.id
_entity.type
_entity.pdbx_description
1 polymer ?
#
loop_
_entity_poly.entity_id
_entity_poly.type
_entity_poly.pdbx_seq_one_letter_code
_entity_poly.pdbx_strand_id
1 'polypeptide(L)'
;MERFKVLQELGDGTCGSVFKAINSDTYDIVAVKKMKRKFYYWEECMNLREVKALCKMNHPNIIKLKEVVREKNDLFFIFEYMEYNLYQIMRGQEKLFSEDEIRSFMSQVLQGLAHMHRNGYFHRDLKPENLLVTNDVLKIADFGLAREVSSLPPYTEYVSTRWYRAPEVLLQSSIYSPAIDMWAVGAILAELFTLSPIFPGER
;
A
#
# COMPACT_ATOMS: atom_id res chain seq x y z
N MET A 1 19.11 8.47 11.14
CA MET A 1 17.82 8.81 11.77
C MET A 1 17.84 10.11 12.57
N GLU A 2 19.01 10.70 12.85
CA GLU A 2 19.12 11.93 13.67
C GLU A 2 18.25 13.11 13.20
N ARG A 3 18.01 13.23 11.88
CA ARG A 3 17.15 14.28 11.31
C ARG A 3 15.65 14.01 11.37
N PHE A 4 15.21 12.82 11.78
CA PHE A 4 13.79 12.49 11.82
C PHE A 4 13.32 12.40 13.27
N LYS A 5 12.61 13.43 13.73
CA LYS A 5 12.04 13.45 15.07
C LYS A 5 10.67 12.79 15.04
N VAL A 6 10.54 11.62 15.67
CA VAL A 6 9.28 10.88 15.79
C VAL A 6 8.28 11.68 16.60
N LEU A 7 7.06 11.77 16.09
CA LEU A 7 5.92 12.47 16.69
C LEU A 7 4.90 11.47 17.25
N GLN A 8 4.59 10.42 16.48
CA GLN A 8 3.53 9.47 16.79
C GLN A 8 3.79 8.13 16.13
N GLU A 9 3.43 7.03 16.78
CA GLU A 9 3.34 5.71 16.15
C GLU A 9 1.99 5.56 15.43
N LEU A 10 2.05 5.21 14.14
CA LEU A 10 0.87 5.05 13.28
C LEU A 10 0.39 3.60 13.19
N GLY A 11 1.29 2.64 13.40
CA GLY A 11 0.93 1.22 13.47
C GLY A 11 2.14 0.31 13.57
N ASP A 12 1.92 -0.90 14.10
CA ASP A 12 2.91 -1.97 14.15
C ASP A 12 2.38 -3.23 13.46
N GLY A 13 3.04 -3.63 12.38
CA GLY A 13 2.65 -4.78 11.56
C GLY A 13 3.75 -5.82 11.47
N THR A 14 3.49 -6.91 10.76
CA THR A 14 4.45 -8.02 10.59
C THR A 14 5.73 -7.59 9.88
N CYS A 15 5.62 -6.69 8.90
CA CYS A 15 6.76 -6.24 8.10
C CYS A 15 7.56 -5.09 8.75
N GLY A 16 6.96 -4.35 9.69
CA GLY A 16 7.57 -3.14 10.22
C GLY A 16 6.62 -2.32 11.09
N SER A 17 7.20 -1.36 11.81
CA SER A 17 6.48 -0.35 12.59
C SER A 17 6.55 0.98 11.84
N VAL A 18 5.44 1.71 11.77
CA VAL A 18 5.32 2.97 11.03
C VAL A 18 5.11 4.12 11.99
N PHE A 19 5.88 5.18 11.79
CA PHE A 19 5.86 6.37 12.65
C PHE A 19 5.62 7.63 11.82
N LYS A 20 4.82 8.56 12.34
CA LYS A 20 4.79 9.95 11.88
C LYS A 20 6.01 10.64 12.47
N ALA A 21 6.80 11.31 11.64
CA ALA A 21 7.96 12.07 12.06
C ALA A 21 8.01 13.41 11.32
N ILE A 22 8.75 14.36 11.89
CA ILE A 22 9.14 15.59 11.20
C ILE A 22 10.59 15.49 10.77
N ASN A 23 10.89 15.83 9.52
CA ASN A 23 12.24 16.00 9.03
C ASN A 23 12.79 17.34 9.52
N SER A 24 13.82 17.35 10.34
CA SER A 24 14.42 18.57 10.90
C SER A 24 15.09 19.46 9.84
N ASP A 25 15.47 18.91 8.69
CA ASP A 25 16.13 19.67 7.62
C ASP A 25 15.11 20.44 6.76
N THR A 26 13.98 19.81 6.45
CA THR A 26 12.96 20.38 5.53
C THR A 26 11.70 20.85 6.25
N TYR A 27 11.54 20.51 7.52
CA TYR A 27 10.33 20.67 8.32
C TYR A 27 9.09 19.92 7.79
N ASP A 28 9.26 19.02 6.81
CA ASP A 28 8.17 18.21 6.28
C ASP A 28 7.75 17.11 7.26
N ILE A 29 6.46 16.83 7.31
CA ILE A 29 5.92 15.62 7.92
C ILE A 29 6.15 14.43 6.97
N VAL A 30 6.64 13.33 7.53
CA VAL A 30 6.95 12.08 6.81
C VAL A 30 6.41 10.88 7.57
N ALA A 31 6.21 9.78 6.84
CA ALA A 31 5.97 8.46 7.42
C ALA A 31 7.26 7.64 7.38
N VAL A 32 7.74 7.19 8.53
CA VAL A 32 8.94 6.38 8.70
C VAL A 32 8.53 4.94 8.99
N LYS A 33 8.73 4.04 8.04
CA LYS A 33 8.53 2.59 8.22
C LYS A 33 9.86 1.95 8.62
N LYS A 34 9.98 1.53 9.87
CA LYS A 34 11.11 0.74 10.38
C LYS A 34 10.86 -0.74 10.08
N MET A 35 11.76 -1.37 9.34
CA MET A 35 11.70 -2.80 9.07
C MET A 35 12.08 -3.61 10.31
N LYS A 36 11.35 -4.71 10.59
CA LYS A 36 11.67 -5.60 11.73
C LYS A 36 12.93 -6.44 11.48
N ARG A 37 13.22 -6.76 10.22
CA ARG A 37 14.43 -7.51 9.82
C ARG A 37 15.67 -6.60 9.87
N LYS A 38 16.78 -7.14 10.34
CA LYS A 38 18.10 -6.48 10.29
C LYS A 38 18.77 -6.68 8.92
N PHE A 39 19.51 -5.68 8.48
CA PHE A 39 20.19 -5.66 7.20
C PHE A 39 21.67 -5.29 7.35
N TYR A 40 22.55 -6.23 7.02
CA TYR A 40 24.00 -6.09 7.24
C TYR A 40 24.73 -5.48 6.03
N TYR A 41 24.11 -5.51 4.85
CA TYR A 41 24.68 -4.97 3.62
C TYR A 41 23.68 -4.05 2.90
N TRP A 42 24.18 -2.99 2.26
CA TRP A 42 23.33 -2.05 1.54
C TRP A 42 22.72 -2.68 0.29
N GLU A 43 23.46 -3.58 -0.37
CA GLU A 43 22.99 -4.33 -1.54
C GLU A 43 21.79 -5.20 -1.19
N GLU A 44 21.73 -5.76 0.03
CA GLU A 44 20.58 -6.53 0.51
C GLU A 44 19.31 -5.65 0.59
N CYS A 45 19.47 -4.41 1.06
CA CYS A 45 18.39 -3.44 1.21
C CYS A 45 17.84 -3.03 -0.18
N MET A 46 18.73 -2.69 -1.10
CA MET A 46 18.36 -2.29 -2.47
C MET A 46 17.81 -3.46 -3.29
N ASN A 47 18.11 -4.70 -2.90
CA ASN A 47 17.57 -5.89 -3.53
C ASN A 47 16.14 -6.24 -3.07
N LEU A 48 15.60 -5.56 -2.06
CA LEU A 48 14.22 -5.76 -1.62
C LEU A 48 13.24 -5.47 -2.75
N ARG A 49 12.26 -6.37 -2.90
CA ARG A 49 11.19 -6.25 -3.91
C ARG A 49 10.44 -4.92 -3.78
N GLU A 50 10.09 -4.54 -2.56
CA GLU A 50 9.39 -3.29 -2.26
C GLU A 50 10.18 -2.07 -2.76
N VAL A 51 11.49 -2.03 -2.50
CA VAL A 51 12.38 -0.94 -2.98
C VAL A 51 12.47 -0.94 -4.51
N LYS A 52 12.69 -2.10 -5.14
CA LYS A 52 12.76 -2.20 -6.61
C LYS A 52 11.46 -1.74 -7.28
N ALA A 53 10.32 -2.13 -6.72
CA ALA A 53 9.01 -1.73 -7.23
C ALA A 53 8.82 -0.21 -7.09
N LEU A 54 9.00 0.34 -5.89
CA LEU A 54 8.79 1.76 -5.63
C LEU A 54 9.74 2.67 -6.44
N CYS A 55 10.99 2.25 -6.64
CA CYS A 55 11.94 3.00 -7.50
C CYS A 55 11.50 3.09 -8.97
N LYS A 56 10.65 2.17 -9.45
CA LYS A 56 10.10 2.18 -10.82
C LYS A 56 8.73 2.86 -10.92
N MET A 57 8.12 3.24 -9.79
CA MET A 57 6.76 3.75 -9.74
C MET A 57 6.78 5.24 -9.36
N ASN A 58 6.60 6.11 -10.36
CA ASN A 58 6.46 7.55 -10.14
C ASN A 58 5.13 8.03 -10.71
N HIS A 59 4.13 8.15 -9.84
CA HIS A 59 2.76 8.49 -10.22
C HIS A 59 2.05 9.26 -9.08
N PRO A 60 1.19 10.25 -9.37
CA PRO A 60 0.48 11.00 -8.33
C PRO A 60 -0.33 10.11 -7.38
N ASN A 61 -0.92 9.02 -7.88
CA ASN A 61 -1.71 8.05 -7.09
C ASN A 61 -0.93 6.82 -6.60
N ILE A 62 0.39 6.90 -6.51
CA ILE A 62 1.24 5.90 -5.85
C ILE A 62 2.03 6.58 -4.74
N ILE A 63 2.17 5.93 -3.57
CA ILE A 63 2.92 6.47 -2.45
C ILE A 63 4.40 6.69 -2.82
N LYS A 64 4.91 7.88 -2.54
CA LYS A 64 6.29 8.25 -2.85
C LYS A 64 7.23 7.81 -1.74
N LEU A 65 8.13 6.89 -2.08
CA LEU A 65 9.34 6.63 -1.30
C LEU A 65 10.33 7.78 -1.50
N LYS A 66 10.49 8.62 -0.48
CA LYS A 66 11.41 9.76 -0.50
C LYS A 66 12.86 9.31 -0.31
N GLU A 67 13.09 8.38 0.61
CA GLU A 67 14.43 7.95 0.98
C GLU A 67 14.43 6.54 1.60
N VAL A 68 15.54 5.83 1.45
CA VAL A 68 15.86 4.61 2.21
C VAL A 68 17.06 4.92 3.11
N VAL A 69 16.94 4.65 4.40
CA VAL A 69 17.99 4.92 5.39
C VAL A 69 18.37 3.62 6.09
N ARG A 70 19.67 3.33 6.19
CA ARG A 70 20.17 2.22 6.99
C ARG A 70 21.08 2.73 8.10
N GLU A 71 20.77 2.36 9.34
CA GLU A 71 21.53 2.77 10.51
C GLU A 71 21.59 1.63 11.53
N LYS A 72 22.79 1.27 12.00
CA LYS A 72 22.99 0.19 13.00
C LYS A 72 22.25 -1.11 12.63
N ASN A 73 22.31 -1.48 11.35
CA ASN A 73 21.62 -2.61 10.74
C ASN A 73 20.08 -2.55 10.76
N ASP A 74 19.47 -1.47 11.24
CA ASP A 74 18.06 -1.17 11.03
C ASP A 74 17.87 -0.50 9.66
N LEU A 75 16.78 -0.87 8.98
CA LEU A 75 16.38 -0.29 7.70
C LEU A 75 15.10 0.51 7.89
N PHE A 76 15.09 1.72 7.35
CA PHE A 76 13.97 2.66 7.43
C PHE A 76 13.59 3.12 6.03
N PHE A 77 12.30 3.10 5.72
CA PHE A 77 11.75 3.73 4.53
C PHE A 77 11.07 5.03 4.92
N ILE A 78 11.45 6.11 4.25
CA ILE A 78 10.89 7.44 4.46
C ILE A 78 9.92 7.70 3.31
N PHE A 79 8.63 7.77 3.63
CA PHE A 79 7.57 8.06 2.68
C PHE A 79 7.05 9.49 2.86
N GLU A 80 6.39 10.01 1.83
CA GLU A 80 5.43 11.10 2.06
C GLU A 80 4.37 10.66 3.08
N TYR A 81 3.96 11.59 3.95
CA TYR A 81 2.92 11.31 4.93
C TYR A 81 1.54 11.50 4.31
N MET A 82 0.64 10.57 4.63
CA MET A 82 -0.77 10.66 4.32
C MET A 82 -1.57 10.59 5.63
N GLU A 83 -2.59 11.42 5.75
CA GLU A 83 -3.35 11.64 6.99
C GLU A 83 -4.25 10.47 7.35
N TYR A 84 -4.95 9.90 6.36
CA TYR A 84 -5.91 8.82 6.57
C TYR A 84 -5.69 7.68 5.57
N ASN A 85 -6.25 6.51 5.87
CA ASN A 85 -6.57 5.52 4.86
C ASN A 85 -8.07 5.50 4.55
N LEU A 86 -8.45 4.91 3.43
CA LEU A 86 -9.84 4.90 2.97
C LEU A 86 -10.77 4.19 3.97
N TYR A 87 -10.28 3.15 4.65
CA TYR A 87 -11.04 2.48 5.72
C TYR A 87 -11.43 3.44 6.84
N GLN A 88 -10.49 4.26 7.33
CA GLN A 88 -10.74 5.26 8.36
C GLN A 88 -11.77 6.29 7.91
N ILE A 89 -11.67 6.75 6.65
CA ILE A 89 -12.63 7.69 6.07
C ILE A 89 -14.03 7.05 6.06
N MET A 90 -14.17 5.83 5.54
CA MET A 90 -15.45 5.10 5.48
C MET A 90 -16.07 4.91 6.86
N ARG A 91 -15.26 4.56 7.87
CA ARG A 91 -15.71 4.37 9.26
C ARG A 91 -16.12 5.67 9.96
N GLY A 92 -15.61 6.82 9.50
CA GLY A 92 -15.96 8.13 10.03
C GLY A 92 -17.19 8.77 9.38
N GLN A 93 -17.76 8.15 8.34
CA GLN A 93 -18.92 8.68 7.64
C GLN A 93 -20.22 8.46 8.41
N GLU A 94 -21.02 9.52 8.55
CA GLU A 94 -22.41 9.43 9.04
C GLU A 94 -23.42 9.16 7.91
N LYS A 95 -23.05 9.48 6.68
CA LYS A 95 -23.88 9.33 5.47
C LYS A 95 -23.10 8.57 4.40
N LEU A 96 -23.81 7.94 3.49
CA LEU A 96 -23.19 7.32 2.31
C LEU A 96 -22.46 8.40 1.49
N PHE A 97 -21.35 8.01 0.86
CA PHE A 97 -20.67 8.87 -0.10
C PHE A 97 -21.59 9.20 -1.28
N SER A 98 -21.45 10.40 -1.81
CA SER A 98 -22.01 10.76 -3.10
C SER A 98 -21.32 10.00 -4.24
N GLU A 99 -22.02 9.82 -5.36
CA GLU A 99 -21.41 9.19 -6.53
C GLU A 99 -20.18 9.95 -7.05
N ASP A 100 -20.13 11.26 -6.87
CA ASP A 100 -18.99 12.10 -7.29
C ASP A 100 -17.74 11.82 -6.44
N GLU A 101 -17.90 11.66 -5.13
CA GLU A 101 -16.81 11.26 -4.22
C GLU A 101 -16.31 9.84 -4.56
N ILE A 102 -17.23 8.90 -4.74
CA ILE A 102 -16.89 7.52 -5.13
C ILE A 102 -16.15 7.54 -6.48
N ARG A 103 -16.67 8.27 -7.47
CA ARG A 103 -16.02 8.41 -8.79
C ARG A 103 -14.62 8.99 -8.67
N SER A 104 -14.41 9.99 -7.81
CA SER A 104 -13.10 10.58 -7.55
C SER A 104 -12.12 9.56 -6.99
N PHE A 105 -12.48 8.85 -5.91
CA PHE A 105 -11.60 7.83 -5.32
C PHE A 105 -11.27 6.71 -6.31
N MET A 106 -12.28 6.18 -7.00
CA MET A 106 -12.08 5.08 -7.94
C MET A 106 -11.25 5.48 -9.15
N SER A 107 -11.44 6.69 -9.68
CA SER A 107 -10.62 7.21 -10.78
C SER A 107 -9.14 7.24 -10.40
N GLN A 108 -8.83 7.68 -9.17
CA GLN A 108 -7.46 7.75 -8.66
C GLN A 108 -6.84 6.35 -8.44
N VAL A 109 -7.60 5.42 -7.86
CA VAL A 109 -7.18 4.01 -7.71
C VAL A 109 -6.86 3.41 -9.07
N LEU A 110 -7.76 3.57 -10.05
CA LEU A 110 -7.60 3.00 -11.39
C LEU A 110 -6.42 3.61 -12.14
N GLN A 111 -6.17 4.92 -12.02
CA GLN A 111 -5.00 5.56 -12.62
C GLN A 111 -3.69 5.02 -12.03
N GLY A 112 -3.63 4.87 -10.70
CA GLY A 112 -2.48 4.29 -10.00
C GLY A 112 -2.21 2.84 -10.41
N LEU A 113 -3.25 2.00 -10.44
CA LEU A 113 -3.13 0.60 -10.87
C LEU A 113 -2.74 0.48 -12.34
N ALA A 114 -3.34 1.30 -13.22
CA ALA A 114 -2.99 1.30 -14.64
C ALA A 114 -1.52 1.66 -14.85
N HIS A 115 -0.95 2.59 -14.07
CA HIS A 115 0.48 2.87 -14.10
C HIS A 115 1.31 1.68 -13.59
N MET A 116 0.90 1.05 -12.49
CA MET A 116 1.58 -0.11 -11.92
C MET A 116 1.64 -1.29 -12.90
N HIS A 117 0.50 -1.65 -13.48
CA HIS A 117 0.36 -2.76 -14.42
C HIS A 117 1.17 -2.53 -15.70
N ARG A 118 1.18 -1.30 -16.23
CA ARG A 118 2.02 -0.92 -17.38
C ARG A 118 3.52 -1.05 -17.12
N ASN A 119 3.95 -0.82 -15.88
CA ASN A 119 5.34 -1.04 -15.46
C ASN A 119 5.65 -2.50 -15.11
N GLY A 120 4.72 -3.42 -15.39
CA GLY A 120 4.92 -4.86 -15.20
C GLY A 120 4.85 -5.29 -13.74
N TYR A 121 4.15 -4.56 -12.88
CA TYR A 121 3.87 -4.98 -11.51
C TYR A 121 2.36 -5.09 -11.27
N PHE A 122 1.98 -5.89 -10.29
CA PHE A 122 0.61 -5.91 -9.77
C PHE A 122 0.65 -6.00 -8.23
N HIS A 123 -0.33 -5.39 -7.59
CA HIS A 123 -0.29 -5.01 -6.17
C HIS A 123 -0.47 -6.22 -5.26
N ARG A 124 -1.45 -7.06 -5.59
CA ARG A 124 -1.84 -8.28 -4.89
C ARG A 124 -2.53 -8.07 -3.54
N ASP A 125 -2.31 -6.97 -2.81
CA ASP A 125 -2.94 -6.72 -1.48
C ASP A 125 -3.76 -5.42 -1.43
N LEU A 126 -4.59 -5.20 -2.46
CA LEU A 126 -5.42 -4.00 -2.49
C LEU A 126 -6.58 -4.15 -1.49
N LYS A 127 -6.70 -3.16 -0.61
CA LYS A 127 -7.73 -3.04 0.43
C LYS A 127 -7.83 -1.58 0.90
N PRO A 128 -8.94 -1.13 1.49
CA PRO A 128 -9.11 0.25 1.93
C PRO A 128 -8.01 0.75 2.88
N GLU A 129 -7.39 -0.11 3.70
CA GLU A 129 -6.27 0.25 4.59
C GLU A 129 -4.98 0.61 3.82
N ASN A 130 -4.82 0.10 2.60
CA ASN A 130 -3.67 0.35 1.71
C ASN A 130 -3.93 1.48 0.70
N LEU A 131 -5.09 2.13 0.78
CA LEU A 131 -5.44 3.31 -0.01
C LEU A 131 -5.36 4.54 0.89
N LEU A 132 -4.27 5.29 0.80
CA LEU A 132 -4.00 6.43 1.66
C LEU A 132 -4.56 7.72 1.05
N VAL A 133 -5.11 8.61 1.87
CA VAL A 133 -5.82 9.81 1.43
C VAL A 133 -5.39 11.03 2.23
N THR A 134 -5.18 12.16 1.55
CA THR A 134 -4.91 13.48 2.14
C THR A 134 -5.35 14.55 1.16
N ASN A 135 -6.15 15.53 1.62
CA ASN A 135 -6.67 16.62 0.77
C ASN A 135 -7.26 16.10 -0.56
N ASP A 136 -8.14 15.09 -0.47
CA ASP A 136 -8.80 14.41 -1.60
C ASP A 136 -7.87 13.69 -2.61
N VAL A 137 -6.56 13.68 -2.34
CA VAL A 137 -5.58 12.91 -3.13
C VAL A 137 -5.43 11.52 -2.53
N LEU A 138 -5.73 10.50 -3.34
CA LEU A 138 -5.59 9.10 -3.00
C LEU A 138 -4.31 8.51 -3.59
N LYS A 139 -3.58 7.74 -2.78
CA LYS A 139 -2.37 7.03 -3.17
C LYS A 139 -2.41 5.56 -2.74
N ILE A 140 -2.03 4.68 -3.65
CA ILE A 140 -1.86 3.25 -3.36
C ILE A 140 -0.56 3.08 -2.57
N ALA A 141 -0.61 2.30 -1.48
CA ALA A 141 0.51 2.02 -0.59
C ALA A 141 0.62 0.52 -0.26
N ASP A 142 1.69 0.16 0.45
CA ASP A 142 2.05 -1.22 0.86
C ASP A 142 2.39 -2.19 -0.28
N PHE A 143 3.58 -1.99 -0.85
CA PHE A 143 4.11 -2.79 -1.95
C PHE A 143 4.85 -4.05 -1.45
N GLY A 144 4.71 -4.42 -0.17
CA GLY A 144 5.42 -5.56 0.43
C GLY A 144 5.09 -6.89 -0.25
N LEU A 145 3.91 -7.01 -0.86
CA LEU A 145 3.45 -8.18 -1.59
C LEU A 145 3.48 -8.02 -3.12
N ALA A 146 3.86 -6.86 -3.64
CA ALA A 146 3.89 -6.58 -5.08
C ALA A 146 4.85 -7.52 -5.82
N ARG A 147 4.50 -7.89 -7.06
CA ARG A 147 5.32 -8.78 -7.91
C ARG A 147 5.40 -8.30 -9.35
N GLU A 148 6.52 -8.64 -9.97
CA GLU A 148 6.70 -8.50 -11.42
C GLU A 148 5.83 -9.52 -12.17
N VAL A 149 5.14 -9.08 -13.21
CA VAL A 149 4.32 -9.91 -14.11
C VAL A 149 5.17 -10.99 -14.80
N SER A 150 6.44 -10.68 -15.06
CA SER A 150 7.41 -11.62 -15.64
C SER A 150 7.91 -12.70 -14.67
N SER A 151 7.61 -12.59 -13.36
CA SER A 151 8.05 -13.61 -12.42
C SER A 151 7.28 -14.91 -12.65
N LEU A 152 8.03 -16.00 -12.87
CA LEU A 152 7.48 -17.33 -13.09
C LEU A 152 6.77 -17.83 -11.81
N PRO A 153 5.60 -18.47 -11.94
CA PRO A 153 4.99 -19.24 -10.85
C PRO A 153 5.95 -20.30 -10.28
N PRO A 154 5.78 -20.76 -9.02
CA PRO A 154 4.68 -20.45 -8.11
C PRO A 154 4.89 -19.13 -7.36
N TYR A 155 3.80 -18.43 -7.13
CA TYR A 155 3.83 -17.23 -6.32
C TYR A 155 3.77 -17.58 -4.82
N THR A 156 4.51 -16.87 -3.94
CA THR A 156 4.61 -17.17 -2.50
C THR A 156 3.24 -17.16 -1.83
N GLU A 157 3.07 -17.99 -0.80
CA GLU A 157 1.86 -18.06 0.03
C GLU A 157 1.40 -16.67 0.48
N TYR A 158 0.10 -16.44 0.35
CA TYR A 158 -0.53 -15.14 0.48
C TYR A 158 -1.25 -15.04 1.82
N VAL A 159 -0.70 -14.25 2.74
CA VAL A 159 -1.20 -14.06 4.11
C VAL A 159 -1.73 -12.63 4.28
N SER A 160 -3.00 -12.41 3.94
CA SER A 160 -3.72 -11.14 4.17
C SER A 160 -5.24 -11.35 4.41
N THR A 161 -6.01 -10.30 4.62
CA THR A 161 -7.48 -10.36 4.75
C THR A 161 -8.11 -11.02 3.50
N ARG A 162 -9.07 -11.94 3.69
CA ARG A 162 -9.68 -12.69 2.56
C ARG A 162 -10.68 -11.88 1.74
N TRP A 163 -11.18 -10.75 2.26
CA TRP A 163 -12.35 -10.04 1.76
C TRP A 163 -12.19 -9.48 0.34
N TYR A 164 -10.96 -9.11 -0.03
CA TYR A 164 -10.65 -8.49 -1.33
C TYR A 164 -9.96 -9.46 -2.30
N ARG A 165 -9.83 -10.74 -1.94
CA ARG A 165 -9.10 -11.72 -2.76
C ARG A 165 -9.97 -12.24 -3.90
N ALA A 166 -9.38 -12.31 -5.09
CA ALA A 166 -10.00 -12.94 -6.24
C ALA A 166 -10.20 -14.47 -6.02
N PRO A 167 -11.22 -15.09 -6.62
CA PRO A 167 -11.51 -16.52 -6.45
C PRO A 167 -10.34 -17.44 -6.77
N GLU A 168 -9.59 -17.15 -7.83
CA GLU A 168 -8.41 -17.93 -8.23
C GLU A 168 -7.28 -17.87 -7.18
N VAL A 169 -7.19 -16.77 -6.42
CA VAL A 169 -6.23 -16.64 -5.30
C VAL A 169 -6.72 -17.45 -4.10
N LEU A 170 -8.03 -17.44 -3.83
CA LEU A 170 -8.64 -18.23 -2.76
C LEU A 170 -8.50 -19.74 -3.02
N LEU A 171 -8.66 -20.15 -4.28
CA LEU A 171 -8.51 -21.53 -4.74
C LEU A 171 -7.05 -21.95 -4.94
N GLN A 172 -6.08 -21.11 -4.54
CA GLN A 172 -4.65 -21.37 -4.61
C GLN A 172 -4.16 -21.74 -6.01
N SER A 173 -4.76 -21.14 -7.04
CA SER A 173 -4.25 -21.28 -8.42
C SER A 173 -2.79 -20.81 -8.46
N SER A 174 -1.94 -21.62 -9.09
CA SER A 174 -0.55 -21.24 -9.38
C SER A 174 -0.47 -20.21 -10.51
N ILE A 175 -1.56 -20.04 -11.28
CA ILE A 175 -1.64 -19.14 -12.43
C ILE A 175 -2.67 -18.05 -12.11
N TYR A 176 -2.20 -16.81 -11.99
CA TYR A 176 -3.03 -15.62 -11.92
C TYR A 176 -2.30 -14.42 -12.54
N SER A 177 -3.04 -13.33 -12.75
CA SER A 177 -2.59 -12.16 -13.50
C SER A 177 -2.90 -10.86 -12.74
N PRO A 178 -2.50 -9.69 -13.26
CA PRO A 178 -2.92 -8.39 -12.70
C PRO A 178 -4.45 -8.21 -12.54
N ALA A 179 -5.27 -9.05 -13.19
CA ALA A 179 -6.73 -9.03 -13.05
C ALA A 179 -7.22 -9.25 -11.61
N ILE A 180 -6.42 -9.88 -10.73
CA ILE A 180 -6.78 -10.04 -9.32
C ILE A 180 -6.92 -8.69 -8.60
N ASP A 181 -6.15 -7.68 -9.01
CA ASP A 181 -6.29 -6.33 -8.44
C ASP A 181 -7.63 -5.72 -8.85
N MET A 182 -8.13 -6.04 -10.06
CA MET A 182 -9.42 -5.57 -10.55
C MET A 182 -10.59 -6.19 -9.80
N TRP A 183 -10.45 -7.43 -9.33
CA TRP A 183 -11.41 -8.02 -8.40
C TRP A 183 -11.48 -7.22 -7.09
N ALA A 184 -10.33 -6.93 -6.50
CA ALA A 184 -10.26 -6.13 -5.27
C ALA A 184 -10.85 -4.73 -5.46
N VAL A 185 -10.60 -4.08 -6.59
CA VAL A 185 -11.23 -2.80 -6.99
C VAL A 185 -12.76 -2.91 -6.99
N GLY A 186 -13.32 -3.98 -7.54
CA GLY A 186 -14.77 -4.21 -7.54
C GLY A 186 -15.36 -4.36 -6.13
N ALA A 187 -14.64 -5.09 -5.25
CA ALA A 187 -15.05 -5.23 -3.85
C ALA A 187 -15.00 -3.89 -3.10
N ILE A 188 -13.94 -3.10 -3.29
CA ILE A 188 -13.80 -1.76 -2.70
C ILE A 188 -14.89 -0.81 -3.21
N LEU A 189 -15.21 -0.85 -4.51
CA LEU A 189 -16.27 -0.05 -5.09
C LEU A 189 -17.62 -0.34 -4.44
N ALA A 190 -17.97 -1.62 -4.29
CA ALA A 190 -19.21 -2.01 -3.61
C ALA A 190 -19.24 -1.49 -2.17
N GLU A 191 -18.11 -1.60 -1.46
CA GLU A 191 -17.99 -1.13 -0.07
C GLU A 191 -18.11 0.39 0.06
N LEU A 192 -17.65 1.15 -0.93
CA LEU A 192 -17.83 2.61 -0.95
C LEU A 192 -19.31 3.01 -1.07
N PHE A 193 -20.13 2.22 -1.78
CA PHE A 193 -21.58 2.47 -1.88
C PHE A 193 -22.35 2.07 -0.61
N THR A 194 -21.89 1.07 0.12
CA THR A 194 -22.64 0.45 1.23
C THR A 194 -22.07 0.74 2.61
N LEU A 195 -20.85 1.28 2.68
CA LEU A 195 -20.00 1.35 3.89
C LEU A 195 -19.82 0.00 4.60
N SER A 196 -20.05 -1.11 3.89
CA SER A 196 -20.05 -2.46 4.44
C SER A 196 -19.41 -3.45 3.47
N PRO A 197 -18.43 -4.26 3.92
CA PRO A 197 -17.69 -5.16 3.04
C PRO A 197 -18.63 -6.14 2.34
N ILE A 198 -18.50 -6.28 1.02
CA ILE A 198 -19.39 -7.15 0.22
C ILE A 198 -19.10 -8.65 0.45
N PHE A 199 -17.87 -9.00 0.81
CA PHE A 199 -17.46 -10.38 1.11
C PHE A 199 -16.79 -10.48 2.49
N PRO A 200 -17.57 -10.37 3.59
CA PRO A 200 -17.02 -10.51 4.94
C PRO A 200 -16.68 -11.97 5.20
N GLY A 201 -15.48 -12.38 4.81
CA GLY A 201 -14.96 -13.73 5.07
C GLY A 201 -14.47 -13.89 6.51
N GLU A 202 -14.64 -15.09 7.08
CA GLU A 202 -14.01 -15.45 8.35
C GLU A 202 -12.49 -15.63 8.18
N ARG A 203 -11.74 -15.31 9.24
CA ARG A 203 -10.27 -15.45 9.30
C ARG A 203 -9.83 -16.91 9.31
#